data_AF-A0A0Q6WVP0-F1
#
_entry.id   AF-A0A0Q6WVP0-F1
#
_cell.length_a   1.000
_cell.length_b   1.000
_cell.length_c   1.000
_cell.angle_alpha   90.00
_cell.angle_beta   90.00
_cell.angle_gamma   90.00
#
_symmetry.space_group_name_H-M   'P 1'
#
loop_
_entity.id
_entity.type
_entity.pdbx_description
1 polymer ?
#
loop_
_entity_poly.entity_id
_entity_poly.type
_entity_poly.pdbx_seq_one_letter_code
_entity_poly.pdbx_strand_id
1 'polypeptide(L)'
;MLATIHDRLRNSDAGVRRIAVIDLPYTDEEDDIAPLLIAALSDADATVRLEAAKALEGFEEPEVLAALAPLLKDPDAEVRAAVAYTLAELKDSASATALLPYLGDADPEVQAAALQAVKALRVDAAFDPAMAALAHADAKVRRAAVSVLGYLKKPQAISALTEVAAHDDDAEVRRVAVGALSFANDAEVSVHPALSRALNDPVWQVREEAATTFAKTGSALGVPNLVRAMDDEYWQVRVKAARSLGKLKARDGVMALVEALIHPVSNLRKEAVIALGEIGDPRAITPLERTLRDPDPDVRKLSKLALTTIQMNGGAA
;
A
#
# COMPACT_ATOMS: atom_id res chain seq x y z
N MET A 1 -14.25 -13.66 47.73
CA MET A 1 -14.45 -14.30 46.42
C MET A 1 -14.20 -13.20 45.40
N LEU A 2 -13.26 -13.36 44.48
CA LEU A 2 -13.10 -12.38 43.39
C LEU A 2 -14.41 -12.38 42.57
N ALA A 3 -14.91 -11.21 42.21
CA ALA A 3 -16.13 -11.09 41.39
C ALA A 3 -15.90 -11.80 40.05
N THR A 4 -16.92 -12.54 39.57
CA THR A 4 -16.83 -13.26 38.29
C THR A 4 -16.69 -12.28 37.12
N ILE A 5 -16.24 -12.74 35.94
CA ILE A 5 -16.13 -11.86 34.77
C ILE A 5 -17.49 -11.26 34.40
N HIS A 6 -18.56 -12.07 34.49
CA HIS A 6 -19.94 -11.62 34.30
C HIS A 6 -20.39 -10.55 35.31
N ASP A 7 -19.97 -10.64 36.57
CA ASP A 7 -20.29 -9.61 37.57
C ASP A 7 -19.56 -8.30 37.26
N ARG A 8 -18.30 -8.41 36.82
CA ARG A 8 -17.48 -7.24 36.45
C ARG A 8 -17.99 -6.55 35.19
N LEU A 9 -18.46 -7.31 34.19
CA LEU A 9 -19.09 -6.78 32.98
C LEU A 9 -20.41 -6.04 33.24
N ARG A 10 -21.11 -6.33 34.34
CA ARG A 10 -22.36 -5.64 34.74
C ARG A 10 -22.16 -4.58 35.83
N ASN A 11 -20.90 -4.25 36.15
CA ASN A 11 -20.58 -3.32 37.23
C ASN A 11 -21.05 -1.89 36.89
N SER A 12 -21.47 -1.11 37.88
CA SER A 12 -21.86 0.29 37.68
C SER A 12 -20.70 1.19 37.25
N ASP A 13 -19.46 0.85 37.65
CA ASP A 13 -18.25 1.56 37.27
C ASP A 13 -17.75 1.12 35.88
N ALA A 14 -17.65 2.09 34.95
CA ALA A 14 -17.19 1.84 33.60
C ALA A 14 -15.73 1.37 33.52
N GLY A 15 -14.87 1.80 34.44
CA GLY A 15 -13.50 1.32 34.55
C GLY A 15 -13.43 -0.17 34.92
N VAL A 16 -14.32 -0.64 35.81
CA VAL A 16 -14.41 -2.07 36.13
C VAL A 16 -14.90 -2.87 34.92
N ARG A 17 -15.93 -2.38 34.21
CA ARG A 17 -16.42 -3.02 32.98
C ARG A 17 -15.36 -3.05 31.89
N ARG A 18 -14.61 -1.97 31.70
CA ARG A 18 -13.52 -1.89 30.71
C ARG A 18 -12.42 -2.92 31.00
N ILE A 19 -11.96 -3.01 32.25
CA ILE A 19 -10.94 -4.01 32.61
C ILE A 19 -11.51 -5.42 32.43
N ALA A 20 -12.80 -5.63 32.69
CA ALA A 20 -13.44 -6.93 32.42
C ALA A 20 -13.43 -7.29 30.93
N VAL A 21 -13.69 -6.33 30.03
CA VAL A 21 -13.59 -6.54 28.59
C VAL A 21 -12.15 -6.88 28.16
N ILE A 22 -11.15 -6.19 28.73
CA ILE A 22 -9.73 -6.47 28.46
C ILE A 22 -9.33 -7.88 28.92
N ASP A 23 -9.84 -8.32 30.07
CA ASP A 23 -9.50 -9.62 30.64
C ASP A 23 -10.23 -10.78 29.94
N LEU A 24 -11.35 -10.51 29.25
CA LEU A 24 -12.25 -11.52 28.71
C LEU A 24 -11.56 -12.53 27.76
N PRO A 25 -10.68 -12.12 26.82
CA PRO A 25 -9.96 -13.06 25.95
C PRO A 25 -9.01 -14.01 26.68
N TYR A 26 -8.69 -13.73 27.95
CA TYR A 26 -7.77 -14.53 28.78
C TYR A 26 -8.52 -15.39 29.80
N THR A 27 -9.84 -15.46 29.71
CA THR A 27 -10.66 -16.35 30.54
C THR A 27 -10.77 -17.75 29.93
N ASP A 28 -11.07 -18.75 30.74
CA ASP A 28 -11.34 -20.12 30.28
C ASP A 28 -12.73 -20.25 29.59
N GLU A 29 -13.45 -19.14 29.38
CA GLU A 29 -14.83 -19.07 28.88
C GLU A 29 -14.90 -18.92 27.34
N GLU A 30 -14.14 -19.71 26.58
CA GLU A 30 -13.95 -19.56 25.12
C GLU A 30 -15.27 -19.42 24.32
N ASP A 31 -16.31 -20.18 24.70
CA ASP A 31 -17.59 -20.22 23.98
C ASP A 31 -18.46 -18.95 24.15
N ASP A 32 -18.23 -18.16 25.22
CA ASP A 32 -19.04 -16.99 25.56
C ASP A 32 -18.35 -15.65 25.24
N ILE A 33 -17.09 -15.68 24.76
CA ILE A 33 -16.30 -14.47 24.51
C ILE A 33 -16.99 -13.55 23.50
N ALA A 34 -17.32 -14.07 22.31
CA ALA A 34 -17.92 -13.24 21.25
C ALA A 34 -19.27 -12.62 21.67
N PRO A 35 -20.25 -13.37 22.22
CA PRO A 35 -21.49 -12.79 22.71
C PRO A 35 -21.29 -11.69 23.78
N LEU A 36 -20.33 -11.87 24.69
CA LEU A 36 -20.05 -10.90 25.74
C LEU A 36 -19.37 -9.63 25.19
N LEU A 37 -18.45 -9.78 24.23
CA LEU A 37 -17.85 -8.64 23.53
C LEU A 37 -18.87 -7.88 22.68
N ILE A 38 -19.76 -8.59 21.96
CA ILE A 38 -20.87 -7.98 21.21
C ILE A 38 -21.76 -7.15 22.16
N ALA A 39 -22.08 -7.66 23.35
CA ALA A 39 -22.85 -6.91 24.32
C ALA A 39 -22.11 -5.64 24.79
N ALA A 40 -20.80 -5.71 24.99
CA ALA A 40 -19.96 -4.59 25.40
C ALA A 40 -19.81 -3.49 24.32
N LEU A 41 -20.03 -3.80 23.04
CA LEU A 41 -20.09 -2.79 21.97
C LEU A 41 -21.26 -1.80 22.15
N SER A 42 -22.27 -2.13 22.97
CA SER A 42 -23.40 -1.23 23.25
C SER A 42 -23.28 -0.51 24.60
N ASP A 43 -22.10 -0.55 25.25
CA ASP A 43 -21.90 0.10 26.53
C ASP A 43 -22.07 1.63 26.44
N ALA A 44 -22.61 2.24 27.50
CA ALA A 44 -22.78 3.69 27.58
C ALA A 44 -21.44 4.44 27.56
N ASP A 45 -20.38 3.84 28.10
CA ASP A 45 -19.04 4.42 28.16
C ASP A 45 -18.22 4.06 26.92
N ALA A 46 -17.68 5.09 26.25
CA ALA A 46 -16.91 4.92 25.02
C ALA A 46 -15.65 4.07 25.23
N THR A 47 -15.03 4.11 26.42
CA THR A 47 -13.82 3.34 26.69
C THR A 47 -14.09 1.85 26.80
N VAL A 48 -15.31 1.46 27.19
CA VAL A 48 -15.73 0.05 27.20
C VAL A 48 -16.00 -0.42 25.76
N ARG A 49 -16.73 0.37 24.97
CA ARG A 49 -16.98 0.07 23.54
C ARG A 49 -15.67 -0.04 22.74
N LEU A 50 -14.72 0.85 23.02
CA LEU A 50 -13.39 0.87 22.42
C LEU A 50 -12.65 -0.45 22.65
N GLU A 51 -12.56 -0.90 23.90
CA GLU A 51 -11.88 -2.16 24.23
C GLU A 51 -12.61 -3.37 23.67
N ALA A 52 -13.95 -3.33 23.61
CA ALA A 52 -14.73 -4.40 22.98
C ALA A 52 -14.45 -4.50 21.47
N ALA A 53 -14.38 -3.37 20.77
CA ALA A 53 -14.05 -3.33 19.35
C ALA A 53 -12.64 -3.85 19.03
N LYS A 54 -11.66 -3.58 19.91
CA LYS A 54 -10.30 -4.12 19.79
C LYS A 54 -10.26 -5.61 20.08
N ALA A 55 -10.95 -6.07 21.13
CA ALA A 55 -10.98 -7.47 21.52
C ALA A 55 -11.63 -8.38 20.47
N LEU A 56 -12.44 -7.82 19.57
CA LEU A 56 -13.04 -8.51 18.43
C LEU A 56 -12.12 -8.62 17.19
N GLU A 57 -10.83 -8.29 17.31
CA GLU A 57 -9.85 -8.53 16.25
C GLU A 57 -9.78 -10.02 15.88
N GLY A 58 -9.92 -10.31 14.59
CA GLY A 58 -9.89 -11.68 14.06
C GLY A 58 -11.21 -12.44 14.14
N PHE A 59 -12.25 -11.88 14.78
CA PHE A 59 -13.60 -12.42 14.74
C PHE A 59 -14.29 -11.99 13.42
N GLU A 60 -14.65 -12.97 12.60
CA GLU A 60 -15.26 -12.75 11.27
C GLU A 60 -16.68 -13.30 11.16
N GLU A 61 -17.26 -13.77 12.27
CA GLU A 61 -18.61 -14.31 12.32
C GLU A 61 -19.64 -13.24 11.93
N PRO A 62 -20.68 -13.60 11.14
CA PRO A 62 -21.68 -12.64 10.68
C PRO A 62 -22.34 -11.83 11.79
N GLU A 63 -22.63 -12.42 12.95
CA GLU A 63 -23.17 -11.69 14.11
C GLU A 63 -22.22 -10.64 14.68
N VAL A 64 -20.90 -10.93 14.74
CA VAL A 64 -19.88 -10.00 15.21
C VAL A 64 -19.80 -8.81 14.25
N LEU A 65 -19.73 -9.08 12.95
CA LEU A 65 -19.62 -8.04 11.94
C LEU A 65 -20.89 -7.19 11.85
N ALA A 66 -22.07 -7.80 12.02
CA ALA A 66 -23.34 -7.09 12.08
C ALA A 66 -23.42 -6.15 13.30
N ALA A 67 -22.81 -6.52 14.43
CA ALA A 67 -22.71 -5.68 15.61
C ALA A 67 -21.62 -4.61 15.48
N LEU A 68 -20.48 -4.92 14.86
CA LEU A 68 -19.30 -4.06 14.82
C LEU A 68 -19.39 -2.97 13.72
N ALA A 69 -19.85 -3.31 12.51
CA ALA A 69 -19.89 -2.38 11.38
C ALA A 69 -20.69 -1.07 11.65
N PRO A 70 -21.83 -1.08 12.36
CA PRO A 70 -22.53 0.15 12.76
C PRO A 70 -21.69 1.11 13.60
N LEU A 71 -20.71 0.63 14.37
CA LEU A 71 -19.84 1.50 15.18
C LEU A 71 -18.79 2.26 14.34
N LEU A 72 -18.74 2.05 13.02
CA LEU A 72 -18.10 3.02 12.13
C LEU A 72 -18.72 4.42 12.28
N LYS A 73 -19.95 4.51 12.80
CA LYS A 73 -20.68 5.75 13.11
C LYS A 73 -20.75 6.07 14.59
N ASP A 74 -19.90 5.47 15.41
CA ASP A 74 -19.88 5.75 16.85
C ASP A 74 -19.65 7.26 17.10
N PRO A 75 -20.36 7.90 18.06
CA PRO A 75 -20.12 9.30 18.38
C PRO A 75 -18.68 9.57 18.84
N ASP A 76 -18.02 8.59 19.44
CA ASP A 76 -16.64 8.69 19.89
C ASP A 76 -15.64 8.38 18.76
N ALA A 77 -14.70 9.28 18.54
CA ALA A 77 -13.74 9.16 17.44
C ALA A 77 -12.71 8.03 17.65
N GLU A 78 -12.35 7.72 18.89
CA GLU A 78 -11.44 6.61 19.19
C GLU A 78 -12.12 5.27 18.93
N VAL A 79 -13.40 5.15 19.28
CA VAL A 79 -14.21 3.97 18.95
C VAL A 79 -14.30 3.78 17.43
N ARG A 80 -14.64 4.83 16.67
CA ARG A 80 -14.66 4.75 15.19
C ARG A 80 -13.32 4.29 14.61
N ALA A 81 -12.21 4.84 15.13
CA ALA A 81 -10.87 4.50 14.66
C ALA A 81 -10.51 3.04 14.96
N ALA A 82 -10.84 2.54 16.15
CA ALA A 82 -10.63 1.15 16.51
C ALA A 82 -11.48 0.20 15.65
N VAL A 83 -12.76 0.51 15.46
CA VAL A 83 -13.66 -0.28 14.61
C VAL A 83 -13.16 -0.32 13.17
N ALA A 84 -12.75 0.83 12.62
CA ALA A 84 -12.17 0.90 11.28
C ALA A 84 -10.88 0.07 11.14
N TYR A 85 -10.04 0.05 12.19
CA TYR A 85 -8.83 -0.77 12.23
C TYR A 85 -9.19 -2.27 12.28
N THR A 86 -10.05 -2.69 13.20
CA THR A 86 -10.49 -4.09 13.35
C THR A 86 -11.10 -4.62 12.05
N LEU A 87 -12.00 -3.86 11.42
CA LEU A 87 -12.63 -4.23 10.15
C LEU A 87 -11.65 -4.26 8.97
N ALA A 88 -10.50 -3.57 9.06
CA ALA A 88 -9.49 -3.58 8.00
C ALA A 88 -8.59 -4.81 8.01
N GLU A 89 -8.56 -5.56 9.11
CA GLU A 89 -7.78 -6.80 9.26
C GLU A 89 -8.57 -8.05 8.85
N LEU A 90 -9.84 -7.90 8.44
CA LEU A 90 -10.67 -8.99 7.92
C LEU A 90 -10.06 -9.63 6.68
N LYS A 91 -10.20 -10.95 6.56
CA LYS A 91 -9.59 -11.76 5.49
C LYS A 91 -10.61 -12.57 4.71
N ASP A 92 -11.76 -12.91 5.30
CA ASP A 92 -12.81 -13.62 4.61
C ASP A 92 -13.62 -12.67 3.72
N SER A 93 -13.69 -12.99 2.43
CA SER A 93 -14.55 -12.29 1.47
C SER A 93 -16.01 -12.22 1.89
N ALA A 94 -16.53 -13.20 2.64
CA ALA A 94 -17.91 -13.21 3.13
C ALA A 94 -18.19 -12.02 4.08
N SER A 95 -17.16 -11.60 4.84
CA SER A 95 -17.20 -10.46 5.77
C SER A 95 -17.58 -9.14 5.11
N ALA A 96 -17.37 -9.03 3.78
CA ALA A 96 -17.71 -7.82 3.03
C ALA A 96 -19.21 -7.51 3.08
N THR A 97 -20.08 -8.51 3.24
CA THR A 97 -21.55 -8.34 3.28
C THR A 97 -21.98 -7.29 4.30
N ALA A 98 -21.33 -7.26 5.48
CA ALA A 98 -21.60 -6.30 6.54
C ALA A 98 -21.09 -4.87 6.22
N LEU A 99 -20.10 -4.76 5.33
CA LEU A 99 -19.43 -3.50 4.98
C LEU A 99 -20.03 -2.80 3.76
N LEU A 100 -20.62 -3.56 2.82
CA LEU A 100 -21.19 -3.02 1.57
C LEU A 100 -22.13 -1.81 1.77
N PRO A 101 -23.02 -1.77 2.79
CA PRO A 101 -23.90 -0.62 3.01
C PRO A 101 -23.17 0.69 3.30
N TYR A 102 -21.93 0.65 3.80
CA TYR A 102 -21.15 1.82 4.21
C TYR A 102 -20.23 2.35 3.11
N LEU A 103 -20.11 1.66 1.97
CA LEU A 103 -19.25 2.09 0.85
C LEU A 103 -19.77 3.35 0.12
N GLY A 104 -21.02 3.71 0.35
CA GLY A 104 -21.67 4.92 -0.18
C GLY A 104 -22.18 5.84 0.94
N ASP A 105 -21.61 5.76 2.13
CA ASP A 105 -22.07 6.55 3.27
C ASP A 105 -21.95 8.06 3.02
N ALA A 106 -22.84 8.84 3.63
CA ALA A 106 -22.82 10.30 3.51
C ALA A 106 -21.68 10.94 4.34
N ASP A 107 -21.23 10.25 5.40
CA ASP A 107 -20.06 10.68 6.17
C ASP A 107 -18.77 10.19 5.48
N PRO A 108 -17.87 11.10 5.05
CA PRO A 108 -16.61 10.74 4.41
C PRO A 108 -15.70 9.86 5.27
N GLU A 109 -15.72 10.02 6.60
CA GLU A 109 -14.90 9.17 7.50
C GLU A 109 -15.39 7.72 7.47
N VAL A 110 -16.71 7.54 7.53
CA VAL A 110 -17.36 6.23 7.47
C VAL A 110 -17.10 5.57 6.12
N GLN A 111 -17.31 6.32 5.03
CA GLN A 111 -17.11 5.81 3.68
C GLN A 111 -15.64 5.41 3.44
N ALA A 112 -14.69 6.23 3.86
CA ALA A 112 -13.26 5.93 3.73
C ALA A 112 -12.85 4.70 4.56
N ALA A 113 -13.37 4.56 5.79
CA ALA A 113 -13.11 3.40 6.64
C ALA A 113 -13.67 2.11 6.03
N ALA A 114 -14.91 2.15 5.52
CA ALA A 114 -15.53 0.99 4.88
C ALA A 114 -14.80 0.58 3.59
N LEU A 115 -14.38 1.54 2.75
CA LEU A 115 -13.54 1.30 1.57
C LEU A 115 -12.19 0.69 1.96
N GLN A 116 -11.56 1.20 3.02
CA GLN A 116 -10.30 0.65 3.51
C GLN A 116 -10.47 -0.80 3.99
N ALA A 117 -11.58 -1.10 4.67
CA ALA A 117 -11.89 -2.42 5.19
C ALA A 117 -12.14 -3.45 4.08
N VAL A 118 -12.95 -3.09 3.06
CA VAL A 118 -13.29 -4.02 1.98
C VAL A 118 -12.13 -4.28 0.99
N LYS A 119 -11.11 -3.43 0.98
CA LYS A 119 -9.97 -3.51 0.05
C LYS A 119 -9.31 -4.89 0.02
N ALA A 120 -9.00 -5.46 1.20
CA ALA A 120 -8.31 -6.75 1.30
C ALA A 120 -9.21 -7.94 0.95
N LEU A 121 -10.53 -7.76 1.09
CA LEU A 121 -11.54 -8.78 0.82
C LEU A 121 -11.77 -9.03 -0.68
N ARG A 122 -11.40 -8.05 -1.52
CA ARG A 122 -11.41 -8.14 -3.00
C ARG A 122 -12.75 -8.61 -3.59
N VAL A 123 -13.85 -8.14 -3.01
CA VAL A 123 -15.19 -8.49 -3.52
C VAL A 123 -15.61 -7.62 -4.69
N ASP A 124 -16.20 -8.25 -5.69
CA ASP A 124 -16.64 -7.58 -6.92
C ASP A 124 -17.68 -6.49 -6.68
N ALA A 125 -18.53 -6.66 -5.66
CA ALA A 125 -19.55 -5.69 -5.26
C ALA A 125 -18.97 -4.34 -4.78
N ALA A 126 -17.68 -4.29 -4.42
CA ALA A 126 -17.02 -3.05 -4.04
C ALA A 126 -16.55 -2.21 -5.24
N PHE A 127 -16.59 -2.76 -6.47
CA PHE A 127 -16.07 -2.09 -7.66
C PHE A 127 -16.83 -0.80 -7.99
N ASP A 128 -18.16 -0.87 -8.17
CA ASP A 128 -18.96 0.30 -8.56
C ASP A 128 -18.97 1.40 -7.48
N PRO A 129 -19.10 1.08 -6.17
CA PRO A 129 -18.93 2.09 -5.11
C PRO A 129 -17.55 2.76 -5.14
N ALA A 130 -16.48 1.99 -5.34
CA ALA A 130 -15.13 2.55 -5.43
C ALA A 130 -14.95 3.42 -6.69
N MET A 131 -15.51 3.03 -7.83
CA MET A 131 -15.49 3.87 -9.05
C MET A 131 -16.21 5.21 -8.82
N ALA A 132 -17.36 5.22 -8.16
CA ALA A 132 -18.09 6.44 -7.82
C ALA A 132 -17.29 7.33 -6.84
N ALA A 133 -16.64 6.72 -5.85
CA ALA A 133 -15.88 7.40 -4.81
C ALA A 133 -14.59 8.09 -5.33
N LEU A 134 -14.13 7.80 -6.56
CA LEU A 134 -13.03 8.54 -7.18
C LEU A 134 -13.34 10.02 -7.42
N ALA A 135 -14.63 10.40 -7.51
CA ALA A 135 -15.05 11.79 -7.69
C ALA A 135 -15.39 12.51 -6.37
N HIS A 136 -15.13 11.87 -5.22
CA HIS A 136 -15.51 12.39 -3.92
C HIS A 136 -14.71 13.66 -3.54
N ALA A 137 -15.33 14.60 -2.84
CA ALA A 137 -14.68 15.87 -2.45
C ALA A 137 -13.51 15.66 -1.46
N ASP A 138 -13.66 14.72 -0.53
CA ASP A 138 -12.64 14.34 0.45
C ASP A 138 -11.57 13.42 -0.17
N ALA A 139 -10.30 13.80 -0.02
CA ALA A 139 -9.15 13.06 -0.54
C ALA A 139 -8.94 11.69 0.13
N LYS A 140 -9.32 11.51 1.41
CA LYS A 140 -9.23 10.22 2.11
C LYS A 140 -10.14 9.19 1.45
N VAL A 141 -11.36 9.60 1.05
CA VAL A 141 -12.31 8.74 0.33
C VAL A 141 -11.75 8.37 -1.04
N ARG A 142 -11.28 9.36 -1.82
CA ARG A 142 -10.66 9.10 -3.14
C ARG A 142 -9.48 8.14 -3.03
N ARG A 143 -8.60 8.33 -2.05
CA ARG A 143 -7.44 7.44 -1.79
C ARG A 143 -7.87 6.01 -1.44
N ALA A 144 -8.88 5.86 -0.59
CA ALA A 144 -9.41 4.54 -0.21
C ALA A 144 -10.03 3.85 -1.44
N ALA A 145 -10.77 4.59 -2.26
CA ALA A 145 -11.35 4.11 -3.51
C ALA A 145 -10.29 3.61 -4.50
N VAL A 146 -9.23 4.41 -4.75
CA VAL A 146 -8.09 3.99 -5.58
C VAL A 146 -7.47 2.69 -5.05
N SER A 147 -7.35 2.55 -3.73
CA SER A 147 -6.79 1.37 -3.09
C SER A 147 -7.65 0.12 -3.35
N VAL A 148 -8.97 0.23 -3.22
CA VAL A 148 -9.91 -0.86 -3.57
C VAL A 148 -9.75 -1.27 -5.03
N LEU A 149 -9.76 -0.31 -5.96
CA LEU A 149 -9.63 -0.58 -7.39
C LEU A 149 -8.28 -1.24 -7.74
N GLY A 150 -7.20 -0.79 -7.10
CA GLY A 150 -5.87 -1.39 -7.24
C GLY A 150 -5.77 -2.83 -6.73
N TYR A 151 -6.56 -3.20 -5.72
CA TYR A 151 -6.65 -4.57 -5.22
C TYR A 151 -7.53 -5.46 -6.09
N LEU A 152 -8.64 -4.91 -6.61
CA LEU A 152 -9.55 -5.62 -7.52
C LEU A 152 -8.91 -5.87 -8.89
N LYS A 153 -8.01 -4.98 -9.35
CA LYS A 153 -7.25 -5.12 -10.61
C LYS A 153 -8.12 -5.31 -11.85
N LYS A 154 -9.30 -4.68 -11.85
CA LYS A 154 -10.24 -4.73 -12.96
C LYS A 154 -9.80 -3.73 -14.06
N PRO A 155 -9.59 -4.17 -15.32
CA PRO A 155 -9.17 -3.29 -16.41
C PRO A 155 -10.08 -2.08 -16.62
N GLN A 156 -11.36 -2.21 -16.29
CA GLN A 156 -12.38 -1.15 -16.38
C GLN A 156 -12.01 0.10 -15.54
N ALA A 157 -11.20 -0.04 -14.49
CA ALA A 157 -10.77 1.08 -13.66
C ALA A 157 -9.58 1.86 -14.25
N ILE A 158 -8.87 1.32 -15.25
CA ILE A 158 -7.57 1.85 -15.67
C ILE A 158 -7.70 3.28 -16.20
N SER A 159 -8.70 3.57 -17.02
CA SER A 159 -8.92 4.93 -17.54
C SER A 159 -9.19 5.94 -16.41
N ALA A 160 -9.95 5.55 -15.39
CA ALA A 160 -10.23 6.44 -14.26
C ALA A 160 -8.98 6.63 -13.39
N LEU A 161 -8.23 5.54 -13.14
CA LEU A 161 -6.98 5.59 -12.39
C LEU A 161 -5.90 6.43 -13.09
N THR A 162 -5.84 6.42 -14.44
CA THR A 162 -4.92 7.29 -15.19
C THR A 162 -5.27 8.77 -15.05
N GLU A 163 -6.56 9.10 -15.03
CA GLU A 163 -7.02 10.48 -14.80
C GLU A 163 -6.70 10.95 -13.38
N VAL A 164 -6.99 10.13 -12.37
CA VAL A 164 -6.66 10.42 -10.97
C VAL A 164 -5.15 10.60 -10.78
N ALA A 165 -4.34 9.69 -11.33
CA ALA A 165 -2.88 9.79 -11.27
C ALA A 165 -2.33 11.07 -11.90
N ALA A 166 -3.00 11.59 -12.94
CA ALA A 166 -2.54 12.76 -13.68
C ALA A 166 -3.03 14.09 -13.10
N HIS A 167 -4.22 14.10 -12.49
CA HIS A 167 -4.96 15.35 -12.26
C HIS A 167 -5.54 15.51 -10.85
N ASP A 168 -5.43 14.53 -9.94
CA ASP A 168 -5.94 14.71 -8.57
C ASP A 168 -5.16 15.83 -7.85
N ASP A 169 -5.88 16.70 -7.14
CA ASP A 169 -5.26 17.81 -6.40
C ASP A 169 -4.36 17.30 -5.25
N ASP A 170 -4.72 16.16 -4.65
CA ASP A 170 -3.98 15.58 -3.53
C ASP A 170 -2.85 14.67 -4.02
N ALA A 171 -1.63 14.97 -3.59
CA ALA A 171 -0.43 14.24 -4.03
C ALA A 171 -0.41 12.78 -3.54
N GLU A 172 -1.00 12.48 -2.39
CA GLU A 172 -1.06 11.11 -1.89
C GLU A 172 -2.09 10.30 -2.69
N VAL A 173 -3.21 10.90 -3.09
CA VAL A 173 -4.15 10.27 -4.03
C VAL A 173 -3.48 9.99 -5.38
N ARG A 174 -2.76 10.97 -5.95
CA ARG A 174 -1.98 10.76 -7.19
C ARG A 174 -0.98 9.63 -7.03
N ARG A 175 -0.21 9.61 -5.95
CA ARG A 175 0.79 8.57 -5.67
C ARG A 175 0.16 7.18 -5.62
N VAL A 176 -0.92 7.02 -4.85
CA VAL A 176 -1.60 5.73 -4.72
C VAL A 176 -2.21 5.29 -6.05
N ALA A 177 -2.71 6.22 -6.87
CA ALA A 177 -3.22 5.93 -8.21
C ALA A 177 -2.12 5.47 -9.16
N VAL A 178 -0.96 6.13 -9.16
CA VAL A 178 0.23 5.71 -9.90
C VAL A 178 0.66 4.29 -9.52
N GLY A 179 0.64 3.95 -8.23
CA GLY A 179 0.92 2.59 -7.76
C GLY A 179 -0.11 1.55 -8.23
N ALA A 180 -1.39 1.93 -8.21
CA ALA A 180 -2.50 1.09 -8.66
C ALA A 180 -2.41 0.74 -10.15
N LEU A 181 -1.83 1.60 -11.01
CA LEU A 181 -1.65 1.32 -12.44
C LEU A 181 -0.66 0.17 -12.74
N SER A 182 0.01 -0.39 -11.73
CA SER A 182 0.98 -1.47 -11.92
C SER A 182 0.42 -2.81 -12.40
N PHE A 183 -0.90 -3.02 -12.37
CA PHE A 183 -1.54 -4.22 -12.94
C PHE A 183 -1.96 -4.04 -14.41
N ALA A 184 -1.75 -2.88 -15.00
CA ALA A 184 -2.24 -2.53 -16.34
C ALA A 184 -1.42 -3.14 -17.51
N ASN A 185 -0.70 -4.24 -17.29
CA ASN A 185 0.28 -4.78 -18.24
C ASN A 185 -0.34 -5.23 -19.56
N ASP A 186 -1.57 -5.76 -19.51
CA ASP A 186 -2.33 -6.25 -20.67
C ASP A 186 -3.56 -5.36 -20.98
N ALA A 187 -3.54 -4.11 -20.50
CA ALA A 187 -4.66 -3.20 -20.69
C ALA A 187 -4.67 -2.60 -22.10
N GLU A 188 -5.86 -2.47 -22.68
CA GLU A 188 -6.04 -1.73 -23.94
C GLU A 188 -5.66 -0.25 -23.79
N VAL A 189 -5.88 0.33 -22.59
CA VAL A 189 -5.54 1.71 -22.27
C VAL A 189 -4.08 1.81 -21.87
N SER A 190 -3.30 2.59 -22.62
CA SER A 190 -1.91 2.85 -22.28
C SER A 190 -1.79 3.73 -21.03
N VAL A 191 -1.11 3.21 -20.01
CA VAL A 191 -0.80 3.97 -18.78
C VAL A 191 0.46 4.84 -18.91
N HIS A 192 1.21 4.70 -20.02
CA HIS A 192 2.49 5.39 -20.21
C HIS A 192 2.40 6.92 -20.12
N PRO A 193 1.40 7.61 -20.71
CA PRO A 193 1.28 9.07 -20.58
C PRO A 193 1.08 9.53 -19.13
N ALA A 194 0.28 8.80 -18.36
CA ALA A 194 0.04 9.10 -16.95
C ALA A 194 1.32 8.91 -16.11
N LEU A 195 2.02 7.80 -16.28
CA LEU A 195 3.29 7.54 -15.59
C LEU A 195 4.38 8.53 -15.99
N SER A 196 4.44 8.92 -17.26
CA SER A 196 5.40 9.92 -17.77
C SER A 196 5.15 11.30 -17.14
N ARG A 197 3.89 11.68 -16.97
CA ARG A 197 3.51 12.90 -16.23
C ARG A 197 3.89 12.79 -14.76
N ALA A 198 3.58 11.66 -14.11
CA ALA A 198 3.89 11.45 -12.69
C ALA A 198 5.40 11.46 -12.37
N LEU A 199 6.27 11.10 -13.32
CA LEU A 199 7.73 11.31 -13.22
C LEU A 199 8.16 12.79 -13.23
N ASN A 200 7.24 13.72 -13.44
CA ASN A 200 7.46 15.17 -13.38
C ASN A 200 6.61 15.83 -12.28
N ASP A 201 6.02 15.04 -11.38
CA ASP A 201 5.17 15.55 -10.32
C ASP A 201 5.97 16.48 -9.38
N PRO A 202 5.38 17.59 -8.88
CA PRO A 202 6.05 18.45 -7.90
C PRO A 202 6.45 17.70 -6.62
N VAL A 203 5.74 16.63 -6.26
CA VAL A 203 5.98 15.83 -5.06
C VAL A 203 6.84 14.62 -5.42
N TRP A 204 8.03 14.54 -4.83
CA TRP A 204 9.02 13.50 -5.15
C TRP A 204 8.53 12.08 -4.86
N GLN A 205 7.65 11.88 -3.87
CA GLN A 205 7.06 10.57 -3.57
C GLN A 205 6.18 10.07 -4.73
N VAL A 206 5.52 10.96 -5.48
CA VAL A 206 4.77 10.60 -6.68
C VAL A 206 5.72 10.19 -7.80
N ARG A 207 6.83 10.92 -7.97
CA ARG A 207 7.88 10.59 -8.94
C ARG A 207 8.54 9.24 -8.64
N GLU A 208 8.83 8.97 -7.36
CA GLU A 208 9.37 7.69 -6.88
C GLU A 208 8.42 6.52 -7.22
N GLU A 209 7.13 6.68 -6.93
CA GLU A 209 6.13 5.66 -7.25
C GLU A 209 6.01 5.46 -8.76
N ALA A 210 6.06 6.53 -9.56
CA ALA A 210 6.01 6.46 -11.02
C ALA A 210 7.20 5.68 -11.59
N ALA A 211 8.41 5.97 -11.11
CA ALA A 211 9.61 5.23 -11.49
C ALA A 211 9.49 3.75 -11.14
N THR A 212 8.91 3.42 -9.97
CA THR A 212 8.65 2.04 -9.54
C THR A 212 7.62 1.35 -10.42
N THR A 213 6.52 2.03 -10.77
CA THR A 213 5.43 1.45 -11.56
C THR A 213 5.86 1.17 -13.00
N PHE A 214 6.71 2.00 -13.62
CA PHE A 214 7.21 1.74 -14.98
C PHE A 214 7.88 0.37 -15.16
N ALA A 215 8.63 -0.11 -14.16
CA ALA A 215 9.21 -1.45 -14.23
C ALA A 215 8.17 -2.55 -14.07
N LYS A 216 7.15 -2.33 -13.24
CA LYS A 216 6.07 -3.31 -13.02
C LYS A 216 5.21 -3.48 -14.27
N THR A 217 5.05 -2.41 -15.06
CA THR A 217 4.31 -2.45 -16.33
C THR A 217 5.11 -3.09 -17.47
N GLY A 218 6.42 -3.30 -17.31
CA GLY A 218 7.26 -3.93 -18.32
C GLY A 218 7.43 -3.12 -19.61
N SER A 219 6.93 -1.87 -19.65
CA SER A 219 6.91 -1.08 -20.89
C SER A 219 8.25 -0.42 -21.16
N ALA A 220 8.95 -0.89 -22.20
CA ALA A 220 10.19 -0.29 -22.68
C ALA A 220 10.02 1.17 -23.17
N LEU A 221 8.78 1.58 -23.50
CA LEU A 221 8.47 2.96 -23.87
C LEU A 221 8.81 3.96 -22.74
N GLY A 222 8.85 3.51 -21.48
CA GLY A 222 9.21 4.33 -20.33
C GLY A 222 10.70 4.59 -20.15
N VAL A 223 11.58 3.91 -20.90
CA VAL A 223 13.04 3.98 -20.72
C VAL A 223 13.57 5.42 -20.82
N PRO A 224 13.23 6.24 -21.84
CA PRO A 224 13.72 7.62 -21.90
C PRO A 224 13.31 8.46 -20.68
N ASN A 225 12.11 8.24 -20.16
CA ASN A 225 11.62 8.94 -18.97
C ASN A 225 12.38 8.50 -17.71
N LEU A 226 12.69 7.21 -17.58
CA LEU A 226 13.49 6.66 -16.48
C LEU A 226 14.95 7.15 -16.54
N VAL A 227 15.54 7.22 -17.73
CA VAL A 227 16.89 7.79 -17.91
C VAL A 227 16.92 9.23 -17.43
N ARG A 228 15.94 10.06 -17.79
CA ARG A 228 15.85 11.43 -17.28
C ARG A 228 15.60 11.48 -15.75
N ALA A 229 14.86 10.53 -15.19
CA ALA A 229 14.63 10.45 -13.75
C ALA A 229 15.90 10.06 -12.96
N MET A 230 16.96 9.58 -13.62
CA MET A 230 18.27 9.42 -12.99
C MET A 230 18.89 10.75 -12.58
N ASP A 231 18.39 11.89 -13.10
CA ASP A 231 18.82 13.24 -12.79
C ASP A 231 17.97 13.95 -11.72
N ASP A 232 17.05 13.23 -11.05
CA ASP A 232 16.11 13.81 -10.07
C ASP A 232 16.81 14.41 -8.83
N GLU A 233 16.33 15.52 -8.29
CA GLU A 233 16.93 16.12 -7.09
C GLU A 233 16.94 15.17 -5.87
N TYR A 234 15.99 14.22 -5.78
CA TYR A 234 15.89 13.25 -4.70
C TYR A 234 16.52 11.91 -5.09
N TRP A 235 17.49 11.47 -4.27
CA TRP A 235 18.18 10.20 -4.49
C TRP A 235 17.23 8.99 -4.45
N GLN A 236 16.12 9.06 -3.72
CA GLN A 236 15.10 8.00 -3.68
C GLN A 236 14.49 7.75 -5.06
N VAL A 237 14.17 8.83 -5.80
CA VAL A 237 13.65 8.74 -7.18
C VAL A 237 14.72 8.13 -8.08
N ARG A 238 15.97 8.58 -7.99
CA ARG A 238 17.09 8.01 -8.76
C ARG A 238 17.28 6.52 -8.50
N VAL A 239 17.15 6.06 -7.25
CA VAL A 239 17.25 4.63 -6.90
C VAL A 239 16.15 3.84 -7.60
N LYS A 240 14.90 4.32 -7.59
CA LYS A 240 13.82 3.62 -8.30
C LYS A 240 14.01 3.64 -9.80
N ALA A 241 14.47 4.76 -10.37
CA ALA A 241 14.79 4.85 -11.78
C ALA A 241 15.88 3.85 -12.17
N ALA A 242 16.97 3.77 -11.39
CA ALA A 242 18.06 2.83 -11.61
C ALA A 242 17.59 1.38 -11.58
N ARG A 243 16.84 1.01 -10.54
CA ARG A 243 16.22 -0.31 -10.41
C ARG A 243 15.37 -0.66 -11.61
N SER A 244 14.56 0.29 -12.06
CA SER A 244 13.64 0.09 -13.17
C SER A 244 14.36 -0.08 -14.49
N LEU A 245 15.43 0.68 -14.74
CA LEU A 245 16.30 0.49 -15.91
C LEU A 245 16.97 -0.90 -15.90
N GLY A 246 17.41 -1.38 -14.74
CA GLY A 246 17.95 -2.73 -14.53
C GLY A 246 16.95 -3.82 -14.93
N LYS A 247 15.76 -3.80 -14.32
CA LYS A 247 14.69 -4.77 -14.56
C LYS A 247 14.21 -4.80 -16.00
N LEU A 248 14.16 -3.64 -16.66
CA LEU A 248 13.78 -3.52 -18.08
C LEU A 248 14.94 -3.88 -19.02
N LYS A 249 16.13 -4.20 -18.50
CA LYS A 249 17.37 -4.45 -19.26
C LYS A 249 17.68 -3.31 -20.26
N ALA A 250 17.45 -2.07 -19.82
CA ALA A 250 17.48 -0.88 -20.64
C ALA A 250 18.91 -0.43 -20.98
N ARG A 251 19.46 -0.91 -22.11
CA ARG A 251 20.82 -0.56 -22.58
C ARG A 251 21.03 0.93 -22.80
N ASP A 252 19.99 1.70 -23.11
CA ASP A 252 20.07 3.15 -23.30
C ASP A 252 20.34 3.89 -21.97
N GLY A 253 20.00 3.27 -20.83
CA GLY A 253 20.25 3.84 -19.50
C GLY A 253 21.64 3.58 -18.93
N VAL A 254 22.49 2.83 -19.62
CA VAL A 254 23.82 2.42 -19.12
C VAL A 254 24.68 3.61 -18.72
N MET A 255 24.70 4.68 -19.53
CA MET A 255 25.54 5.85 -19.22
C MET A 255 25.06 6.61 -17.98
N ALA A 256 23.75 6.78 -17.81
CA ALA A 256 23.18 7.41 -16.61
C ALA A 256 23.45 6.59 -15.35
N LEU A 257 23.40 5.25 -15.45
CA LEU A 257 23.77 4.35 -14.36
C LEU A 257 25.27 4.40 -14.05
N VAL A 258 26.13 4.51 -15.06
CA VAL A 258 27.59 4.68 -14.89
C VAL A 258 27.90 5.97 -14.14
N GLU A 259 27.22 7.07 -14.43
CA GLU A 259 27.36 8.32 -13.67
C GLU A 259 26.93 8.16 -12.21
N ALA A 260 25.85 7.41 -11.95
CA ALA A 260 25.39 7.13 -10.60
C ALA A 260 26.39 6.33 -9.74
N LEU A 261 27.39 5.65 -10.34
CA LEU A 261 28.43 4.91 -9.61
C LEU A 261 29.38 5.79 -8.80
N ILE A 262 29.40 7.11 -9.03
CA ILE A 262 30.24 8.05 -8.26
C ILE A 262 29.42 8.95 -7.32
N HIS A 263 28.12 8.69 -7.17
CA HIS A 263 27.23 9.50 -6.36
C HIS A 263 27.55 9.39 -4.85
N PRO A 264 27.44 10.48 -4.05
CA PRO A 264 27.77 10.44 -2.62
C PRO A 264 26.94 9.44 -1.81
N VAL A 265 25.66 9.25 -2.15
CA VAL A 265 24.76 8.30 -1.49
C VAL A 265 25.11 6.87 -1.92
N SER A 266 25.55 6.03 -0.97
CA SER A 266 25.95 4.65 -1.27
C SER A 266 24.79 3.77 -1.73
N ASN A 267 23.56 4.00 -1.24
CA ASN A 267 22.37 3.28 -1.70
C ASN A 267 22.16 3.42 -3.22
N LEU A 268 22.39 4.62 -3.79
CA LEU A 268 22.29 4.83 -5.23
C LEU A 268 23.41 4.11 -5.98
N ARG A 269 24.64 4.15 -5.46
CA ARG A 269 25.76 3.40 -6.06
C ARG A 269 25.49 1.89 -6.07
N LYS A 270 24.98 1.33 -4.97
CA LYS A 270 24.58 -0.09 -4.87
C LYS A 270 23.55 -0.46 -5.94
N GLU A 271 22.49 0.34 -6.05
CA GLU A 271 21.44 0.09 -7.03
C GLU A 271 21.94 0.22 -8.47
N ALA A 272 22.80 1.20 -8.76
CA ALA A 272 23.41 1.36 -10.08
C ALA A 272 24.27 0.16 -10.47
N VAL A 273 25.06 -0.38 -9.53
CA VAL A 273 25.85 -1.61 -9.75
C VAL A 273 24.93 -2.80 -10.07
N ILE A 274 23.85 -2.98 -9.30
CA ILE A 274 22.87 -4.05 -9.52
C ILE A 274 22.25 -3.90 -10.92
N ALA A 275 21.75 -2.72 -11.25
CA ALA A 275 21.09 -2.44 -12.52
C ALA A 275 22.03 -2.66 -13.72
N LEU A 276 23.30 -2.25 -13.64
CA LEU A 276 24.29 -2.50 -14.69
C LEU A 276 24.56 -4.00 -14.87
N GLY A 277 24.60 -4.76 -13.78
CA GLY A 277 24.72 -6.23 -13.82
C GLY A 277 23.51 -6.90 -14.47
N GLU A 278 22.29 -6.45 -14.15
CA GLU A 278 21.04 -6.94 -14.75
C GLU A 278 20.94 -6.63 -16.24
N ILE A 279 21.38 -5.45 -16.67
CA ILE A 279 21.40 -5.04 -18.08
C ILE A 279 22.42 -5.87 -18.87
N GLY A 280 23.58 -6.17 -18.29
CA GLY A 280 24.57 -7.04 -18.92
C GLY A 280 25.42 -6.36 -20.02
N ASP A 281 25.45 -5.03 -20.09
CA ASP A 281 26.11 -4.31 -21.18
C ASP A 281 27.63 -4.20 -20.95
N PRO A 282 28.49 -4.62 -21.91
CA PRO A 282 29.94 -4.55 -21.77
C PRO A 282 30.51 -3.15 -21.52
N ARG A 283 29.80 -2.09 -21.93
CA ARG A 283 30.21 -0.70 -21.65
C ARG A 283 30.31 -0.40 -20.15
N ALA A 284 29.64 -1.18 -19.32
CA ALA A 284 29.65 -1.03 -17.86
C ALA A 284 30.89 -1.64 -17.18
N ILE A 285 31.67 -2.49 -17.87
CA ILE A 285 32.77 -3.26 -17.25
C ILE A 285 33.83 -2.32 -16.63
N THR A 286 34.43 -1.43 -17.41
CA THR A 286 35.48 -0.54 -16.92
C THR A 286 34.99 0.40 -15.80
N PRO A 287 33.79 1.01 -15.87
CA PRO A 287 33.22 1.72 -14.73
C PRO A 287 33.04 0.84 -13.47
N LEU A 288 32.51 -0.38 -13.61
CA LEU A 288 32.28 -1.29 -12.50
C LEU A 288 33.60 -1.74 -11.83
N GLU A 289 34.68 -1.94 -12.60
CA GLU A 289 36.00 -2.26 -12.05
C GLU A 289 36.50 -1.20 -11.07
N ARG A 290 36.19 0.08 -11.30
CA ARG A 290 36.56 1.17 -10.39
C ARG A 290 35.83 1.05 -9.04
N THR A 291 34.58 0.58 -9.06
CA THR A 291 33.76 0.39 -7.85
C THR A 291 34.18 -0.81 -6.99
N LEU A 292 35.12 -1.65 -7.45
CA LEU A 292 35.76 -2.67 -6.60
C LEU A 292 36.57 -2.06 -5.45
N ARG A 293 36.85 -0.76 -5.51
CA ARG A 293 37.52 0.04 -4.47
C ARG A 293 36.57 1.02 -3.77
N ASP A 294 35.26 0.88 -3.96
CA ASP A 294 34.27 1.75 -3.30
C ASP A 294 34.41 1.70 -1.77
N PRO A 295 34.23 2.82 -1.04
CA PRO A 295 34.28 2.81 0.42
C PRO A 295 33.24 1.87 1.05
N ASP A 296 32.07 1.70 0.42
CA ASP A 296 30.99 0.85 0.92
C ASP A 296 31.27 -0.64 0.56
N PRO A 297 31.33 -1.55 1.56
CA PRO A 297 31.60 -2.97 1.34
C PRO A 297 30.55 -3.68 0.47
N ASP A 298 29.29 -3.27 0.54
CA ASP A 298 28.24 -3.89 -0.25
C ASP A 298 28.39 -3.52 -1.72
N VAL A 299 28.78 -2.29 -2.03
CA VAL A 299 29.09 -1.87 -3.41
C VAL A 299 30.19 -2.76 -3.96
N ARG A 300 31.32 -2.92 -3.23
CA ARG A 300 32.42 -3.79 -3.68
C ARG A 300 31.97 -5.23 -3.93
N LYS A 301 31.13 -5.80 -3.05
CA LYS A 301 30.60 -7.16 -3.19
C LYS A 301 29.72 -7.27 -4.44
N LEU A 302 28.78 -6.34 -4.62
CA LEU A 302 27.85 -6.31 -5.74
C LEU A 302 28.59 -6.09 -7.07
N SER A 303 29.66 -5.29 -7.10
CA SER A 303 30.43 -5.03 -8.31
C SER A 303 31.12 -6.28 -8.83
N LYS A 304 31.64 -7.12 -7.93
CA LYS A 304 32.19 -8.44 -8.31
C LYS A 304 31.12 -9.30 -8.97
N LEU A 305 29.92 -9.37 -8.36
CA LEU A 305 28.80 -10.14 -8.90
C LEU A 305 28.38 -9.62 -10.28
N ALA A 306 28.17 -8.31 -10.41
CA ALA A 306 27.77 -7.68 -11.67
C ALA A 306 28.79 -7.94 -12.79
N LEU A 307 30.10 -7.80 -12.51
CA LEU A 307 31.17 -8.09 -13.47
C LEU A 307 31.16 -9.57 -13.90
N THR A 308 31.02 -10.50 -12.96
CA THR A 308 30.90 -11.93 -13.27
C THR A 308 29.69 -12.21 -14.15
N THR A 309 28.52 -11.63 -13.82
CA THR A 309 27.29 -11.79 -14.62
C THR A 309 27.47 -11.26 -16.04
N ILE A 310 28.05 -10.07 -16.22
CA ILE A 310 28.29 -9.49 -17.55
C ILE A 310 29.25 -10.37 -18.37
N GLN A 311 30.34 -10.83 -17.76
CA GLN A 311 31.34 -11.66 -18.43
C GLN A 311 30.80 -13.04 -18.85
N MET A 312 30.00 -13.69 -17.98
CA MET A 312 29.35 -14.96 -18.31
C MET A 312 28.36 -14.82 -19.47
N ASN A 313 27.58 -13.74 -19.49
CA ASN A 313 26.58 -13.50 -20.54
C ASN A 313 27.21 -13.06 -21.86
N GLY A 314 28.33 -12.35 -21.83
CA GLY A 314 29.07 -11.91 -23.02
C GLY A 314 29.88 -13.01 -23.72
N GLY A 315 30.18 -14.12 -23.03
CA GLY A 315 30.88 -15.28 -23.61
C GLY A 315 29.97 -16.33 -24.27
N ALA A 316 28.65 -16.14 -24.21
CA ALA A 316 27.64 -17.06 -24.74
C ALA A 316 26.98 -16.58 -26.05
N ALA A 317 27.50 -15.50 -26.65
CA ALA A 317 27.00 -14.88 -27.89
C ALA A 317 28.00 -15.04 -29.05
#